data_AF-A0AB34IFJ7-F1
#
_entry.id   AF-A0AB34IFJ7-F1
#
_cell.length_a   1.000
_cell.length_b   1.000
_cell.length_c   1.000
_cell.angle_alpha   90.00
_cell.angle_beta   90.00
_cell.angle_gamma   90.00
#
_symmetry.space_group_name_H-M   'P 1'
#
loop_
_entity.id
_entity.type
_entity.pdbx_description
1 polymer ?
#
loop_
_entity_poly.entity_id
_entity_poly.type
_entity_poly.pdbx_seq_one_letter_code
_entity_poly.pdbx_strand_id
1 'polypeptide(L)'
;MAWLLLTSAAALLAPPLPTRRQLLGGVSSLALGLPAVARAAPPARLASSPAVELLEPLVELRLSLDALQPAAARAEAWPALRRRLEAFCGGPLSEQYFYLGVAQQYAAAVEYDDLEEFAKTDRRARAEAMEEVMRALRRMKEELRKPAPDGGELAADARAAQQAMGRWLSFVPQADVERATRLYANVAAADADRDGKLSEAELRTLGEGDRAAWKARVAMFGE
;
A
#
# COMPACT_ATOMS: atom_id res chain seq x y z
N MET A 1 -45.32 -33.12 32.86
CA MET A 1 -44.26 -33.54 31.92
C MET A 1 -43.91 -32.30 31.08
N ALA A 2 -43.05 -31.36 31.52
CA ALA A 2 -41.58 -31.45 31.59
C ALA A 2 -41.05 -32.14 30.31
N TRP A 3 -40.37 -31.49 29.37
CA TRP A 3 -39.13 -30.67 29.39
C TRP A 3 -39.28 -29.44 28.44
N LEU A 4 -38.99 -28.16 28.77
CA LEU A 4 -37.70 -27.44 28.90
C LEU A 4 -36.76 -27.67 27.69
N LEU A 5 -36.32 -26.67 26.90
CA LEU A 5 -35.53 -25.48 27.26
C LEU A 5 -35.62 -24.36 26.17
N LEU A 6 -35.59 -23.09 26.64
CA LEU A 6 -34.89 -21.87 26.18
C LEU A 6 -34.63 -21.64 24.66
N THR A 7 -34.74 -20.45 24.06
CA THR A 7 -34.43 -19.11 24.59
C THR A 7 -34.91 -18.01 23.63
N SER A 8 -35.50 -16.96 24.18
CA SER A 8 -35.49 -15.62 23.61
C SER A 8 -34.05 -15.08 23.55
N ALA A 9 -33.63 -14.55 22.40
CA ALA A 9 -32.57 -13.55 22.29
C ALA A 9 -32.67 -12.94 20.88
N ALA A 10 -33.23 -11.74 20.78
CA ALA A 10 -32.45 -10.51 20.68
C ALA A 10 -32.12 -10.19 19.21
N ALA A 11 -32.79 -9.15 18.72
CA ALA A 11 -32.31 -8.32 17.64
C ALA A 11 -30.81 -8.00 17.87
N LEU A 12 -29.95 -8.62 17.08
CA LEU A 12 -28.56 -8.22 16.94
C LEU A 12 -28.42 -7.74 15.50
N LEU A 13 -28.61 -6.42 15.37
CA LEU A 13 -27.91 -5.59 14.41
C LEU A 13 -26.54 -6.21 14.12
N ALA A 14 -26.37 -6.77 12.93
CA ALA A 14 -25.04 -7.04 12.43
C ALA A 14 -24.31 -5.68 12.45
N PRO A 15 -23.21 -5.54 13.21
CA PRO A 15 -22.45 -4.29 13.16
C PRO A 15 -21.99 -4.07 11.72
N PRO A 16 -21.93 -2.80 11.24
CA PRO A 16 -21.41 -2.53 9.92
C PRO A 16 -20.04 -3.18 9.79
N LEU A 17 -19.90 -4.04 8.78
CA LEU A 17 -18.66 -4.75 8.52
C LEU A 17 -17.57 -3.72 8.19
N PRO A 18 -16.38 -3.88 8.76
CA PRO A 18 -15.37 -2.85 8.71
C PRO A 18 -14.72 -2.68 7.34
N THR A 19 -14.55 -1.42 6.95
CA THR A 19 -13.87 -0.99 5.72
C THR A 19 -12.33 -1.16 5.80
N ARG A 20 -11.73 -1.17 4.59
CA ARG A 20 -10.34 -1.23 4.09
C ARG A 20 -9.10 -1.29 5.03
N ARG A 21 -9.17 -0.90 6.31
CA ARG A 21 -8.00 -0.71 7.19
C ARG A 21 -8.03 -1.44 8.54
N GLN A 22 -9.07 -2.20 8.88
CA GLN A 22 -9.15 -2.87 10.19
C GLN A 22 -8.15 -4.02 10.46
N LEU A 23 -7.31 -4.42 9.49
CA LEU A 23 -6.24 -5.41 9.72
C LEU A 23 -4.97 -4.83 10.36
N LEU A 24 -4.89 -3.52 10.64
CA LEU A 24 -3.72 -2.91 11.28
C LEU A 24 -3.84 -2.78 12.81
N GLY A 25 -4.88 -3.34 13.41
CA GLY A 25 -5.03 -3.45 14.87
C GLY A 25 -4.11 -4.50 15.47
N GLY A 26 -2.80 -4.26 15.49
CA GLY A 26 -1.84 -5.15 16.12
C GLY A 26 -0.46 -5.15 15.48
N VAL A 27 0.13 -3.99 15.19
CA VAL A 27 1.56 -3.91 14.85
C VAL A 27 2.30 -3.38 16.06
N SER A 28 2.56 -4.25 17.04
CA SER A 28 3.63 -4.00 18.01
C SER A 28 4.94 -3.85 17.25
N SER A 29 5.74 -2.88 17.67
CA SER A 29 7.07 -2.51 17.15
C SER A 29 7.88 -3.72 16.70
N LEU A 30 7.88 -4.02 15.40
CA LEU A 30 8.85 -4.91 14.78
C LEU A 30 9.91 -4.03 14.14
N ALA A 31 11.10 -4.01 14.75
CA ALA A 31 12.29 -3.49 14.13
C ALA A 31 12.53 -4.25 12.81
N LEU A 32 12.26 -3.59 11.69
CA LEU A 32 12.50 -4.12 10.35
C LEU A 32 14.00 -4.15 10.10
N GLY A 33 14.60 -5.34 10.20
CA GLY A 33 15.90 -5.62 9.59
C GLY A 33 15.75 -5.59 8.08
N LEU A 34 16.13 -4.47 7.46
CA LEU A 34 16.21 -4.36 6.01
C LEU A 34 17.33 -5.28 5.50
N PRO A 35 17.10 -6.13 4.47
CA PRO A 35 18.18 -6.85 3.82
C PRO A 35 19.13 -5.85 3.15
N ALA A 36 20.44 -6.06 3.30
CA ALA A 36 21.47 -5.24 2.68
C ALA A 36 21.35 -5.32 1.15
N VAL A 37 20.92 -4.21 0.53
CA VAL A 37 20.87 -4.07 -0.93
C VAL A 37 22.26 -3.72 -1.43
N ALA A 38 22.74 -4.47 -2.43
CA ALA A 38 24.02 -4.27 -3.07
C ALA A 38 24.16 -2.84 -3.61
N ARG A 39 25.36 -2.28 -3.41
CA ARG A 39 25.74 -0.88 -3.66
C ARG A 39 25.46 -0.49 -5.12
N ALA A 40 24.59 0.50 -5.29
CA ALA A 40 24.19 1.06 -6.58
C ALA A 40 25.36 1.69 -7.34
N ALA A 41 25.26 1.67 -8.68
CA ALA A 41 26.05 2.47 -9.60
C ALA A 41 26.12 3.95 -9.14
N PRO A 42 27.17 4.72 -9.51
CA PRO A 42 27.30 6.11 -9.08
C PRO A 42 25.96 6.84 -9.31
N PRO A 43 25.43 7.54 -8.30
CA PRO A 43 24.13 8.18 -8.43
C PRO A 43 24.26 9.19 -9.57
N ALA A 44 23.46 9.04 -10.62
CA ALA A 44 23.14 10.20 -11.43
C ALA A 44 22.63 11.26 -10.45
N ARG A 45 23.12 12.48 -10.59
CA ARG A 45 22.77 13.56 -9.68
C ARG A 45 21.31 13.92 -9.93
N LEU A 46 20.45 13.43 -9.04
CA LEU A 46 19.09 13.93 -8.93
C LEU A 46 19.19 15.42 -8.61
N ALA A 47 18.68 16.26 -9.51
CA ALA A 47 18.65 17.70 -9.31
C ALA A 47 17.64 18.07 -8.23
N SER A 48 16.48 17.40 -8.25
CA SER A 48 15.46 17.50 -7.22
C SER A 48 14.65 16.20 -7.13
N SER A 49 14.15 15.90 -5.93
CA SER A 49 13.23 14.79 -5.69
C SER A 49 11.79 15.32 -5.59
N PRO A 50 10.80 14.58 -6.10
CA PRO A 50 9.40 14.97 -6.01
C PRO A 50 8.93 15.16 -4.56
N ALA A 51 7.79 15.84 -4.43
CA ALA A 51 7.16 16.10 -3.14
C ALA A 51 6.84 14.79 -2.40
N VAL A 52 7.07 14.76 -1.08
CA VAL A 52 6.93 13.54 -0.25
C VAL A 52 5.48 13.03 -0.21
N GLU A 53 4.53 13.92 -0.47
CA GLU A 53 3.10 13.66 -0.54
C GLU A 53 2.73 12.68 -1.65
N LEU A 54 3.52 12.65 -2.74
CA LEU A 54 3.39 11.66 -3.82
C LEU A 54 3.79 10.25 -3.39
N LEU A 55 4.64 10.13 -2.35
CA LEU A 55 5.14 8.84 -1.87
C LEU A 55 4.23 8.19 -0.83
N GLU A 56 3.41 8.96 -0.12
CA GLU A 56 2.53 8.44 0.94
C GLU A 56 1.62 7.31 0.44
N PRO A 57 0.91 7.44 -0.72
CA PRO A 57 0.12 6.34 -1.25
C PRO A 57 0.97 5.12 -1.64
N LEU A 58 2.19 5.33 -2.12
CA LEU A 58 3.07 4.22 -2.52
C LEU A 58 3.62 3.46 -1.30
N VAL A 59 3.82 4.16 -0.18
CA VAL A 59 4.12 3.54 1.10
C VAL A 59 2.90 2.77 1.64
N GLU A 60 1.69 3.32 1.53
CA GLU A 60 0.46 2.59 1.85
C GLU A 60 0.35 1.28 1.06
N LEU A 61 0.60 1.35 -0.25
CA LEU A 61 0.61 0.17 -1.11
C LEU A 61 1.65 -0.83 -0.61
N ARG A 62 2.89 -0.40 -0.34
CA ARG A 62 3.94 -1.27 0.19
C ARG A 62 3.51 -2.00 1.46
N LEU A 63 2.92 -1.30 2.43
CA LEU A 63 2.43 -1.91 3.67
C LEU A 63 1.29 -2.91 3.42
N SER A 64 0.41 -2.60 2.46
CA SER A 64 -0.65 -3.52 2.03
C SER A 64 -0.08 -4.78 1.39
N LEU A 65 1.00 -4.67 0.60
CA LEU A 65 1.70 -5.81 0.01
C LEU A 65 2.40 -6.66 1.07
N ASP A 66 2.95 -6.05 2.11
CA ASP A 66 3.61 -6.75 3.22
C ASP A 66 2.62 -7.66 3.99
N ALA A 67 1.34 -7.27 4.05
CA ALA A 67 0.27 -8.07 4.64
C ALA A 67 -0.19 -9.26 3.75
N LEU A 68 0.20 -9.33 2.48
CA LEU A 68 -0.29 -10.37 1.56
C LEU A 68 0.33 -11.74 1.84
N GLN A 69 1.62 -11.81 2.11
CA GLN A 69 2.31 -13.09 2.33
C GLN A 69 1.73 -13.89 3.52
N PRO A 70 1.50 -13.31 4.72
CA PRO A 70 0.86 -14.05 5.81
C PRO A 70 -0.62 -14.37 5.53
N ALA A 71 -1.31 -13.62 4.67
CA ALA A 71 -2.67 -13.94 4.24
C ALA A 71 -2.70 -15.09 3.22
N ALA A 72 -1.74 -15.13 2.29
CA ALA A 72 -1.61 -16.17 1.28
C ALA A 72 -1.34 -17.56 1.90
N ALA A 73 -0.59 -17.60 3.01
CA ALA A 73 -0.29 -18.83 3.73
C ALA A 73 -1.49 -19.46 4.46
N ARG A 74 -2.62 -18.75 4.55
CA ARG A 74 -3.78 -19.12 5.39
C ARG A 74 -5.02 -19.27 4.52
N ALA A 75 -5.42 -20.52 4.28
CA ALA A 75 -6.56 -20.84 3.41
C ALA A 75 -7.87 -20.16 3.87
N GLU A 76 -8.05 -19.98 5.17
CA GLU A 76 -9.20 -19.28 5.74
C GLU A 76 -9.23 -17.78 5.41
N ALA A 77 -8.09 -17.18 5.05
CA ALA A 77 -7.99 -15.78 4.64
C ALA A 77 -8.25 -15.56 3.15
N TRP A 78 -8.23 -16.62 2.33
CA TRP A 78 -8.35 -16.53 0.87
C TRP A 78 -9.65 -15.89 0.38
N PRO A 79 -10.84 -16.13 0.97
CA PRO A 79 -12.05 -15.43 0.55
C PRO A 79 -11.97 -13.91 0.74
N ALA A 80 -11.36 -13.46 1.84
CA ALA A 80 -11.17 -12.03 2.10
C ALA A 80 -10.13 -11.42 1.14
N LEU A 81 -9.02 -12.15 0.92
CA LEU A 81 -7.98 -11.76 -0.02
C LEU A 81 -8.52 -11.64 -1.45
N ARG A 82 -9.38 -12.58 -1.87
CA ARG A 82 -10.04 -12.54 -3.18
C ARG A 82 -10.90 -11.30 -3.34
N ARG A 83 -11.78 -10.99 -2.38
CA ARG A 83 -12.61 -9.78 -2.44
C ARG A 83 -11.76 -8.51 -2.53
N ARG A 84 -10.65 -8.45 -1.78
CA ARG A 84 -9.74 -7.30 -1.81
C ARG A 84 -9.05 -7.15 -3.15
N LEU A 85 -8.54 -8.24 -3.73
CA LEU A 85 -7.92 -8.22 -5.06
C LEU A 85 -8.93 -7.96 -6.17
N GLU A 86 -10.19 -8.39 -6.00
CA GLU A 86 -11.29 -8.02 -6.90
C GLU A 86 -11.59 -6.52 -6.82
N ALA A 87 -11.64 -5.90 -5.64
CA ALA A 87 -11.79 -4.44 -5.55
C ALA A 87 -10.58 -3.69 -6.12
N PHE A 88 -9.38 -4.16 -5.83
CA PHE A 88 -8.13 -3.49 -6.23
C PHE A 88 -7.83 -3.60 -7.73
N CYS A 89 -8.10 -4.76 -8.36
CA CYS A 89 -7.83 -5.04 -9.79
C CYS A 89 -9.10 -5.19 -10.64
N GLY A 90 -10.30 -4.97 -10.10
CA GLY A 90 -11.57 -5.26 -10.77
C GLY A 90 -12.20 -4.03 -11.39
N GLY A 91 -12.04 -3.87 -12.69
CA GLY A 91 -12.77 -2.88 -13.48
C GLY A 91 -11.94 -1.65 -13.88
N PRO A 92 -12.50 -0.79 -14.75
CA PRO A 92 -11.80 0.33 -15.38
C PRO A 92 -11.44 1.47 -14.40
N LEU A 93 -12.07 1.52 -13.23
CA LEU A 93 -11.82 2.52 -12.17
C LEU A 93 -11.21 1.87 -10.92
N SER A 94 -10.53 0.75 -11.08
CA SER A 94 -9.94 0.01 -9.97
C SER A 94 -8.74 0.74 -9.36
N GLU A 95 -8.52 0.52 -8.07
CA GLU A 95 -7.47 1.20 -7.28
C GLU A 95 -6.07 1.03 -7.88
N GLN A 96 -5.80 -0.06 -8.62
CA GLN A 96 -4.53 -0.26 -9.33
C GLN A 96 -4.16 0.93 -10.23
N TYR A 97 -5.14 1.57 -10.87
CA TYR A 97 -4.89 2.70 -11.79
C TYR A 97 -4.54 3.98 -11.04
N PHE A 98 -5.07 4.15 -9.82
CA PHE A 98 -4.66 5.23 -8.93
C PHE A 98 -3.17 5.08 -8.58
N TYR A 99 -2.74 3.92 -8.06
CA TYR A 99 -1.33 3.72 -7.71
C TYR A 99 -0.38 3.76 -8.92
N LEU A 100 -0.81 3.26 -10.09
CA LEU A 100 -0.06 3.42 -11.35
C LEU A 100 0.10 4.89 -11.72
N GLY A 101 -0.98 5.68 -11.63
CA GLY A 101 -0.95 7.12 -11.90
C GLY A 101 -0.02 7.87 -10.95
N VAL A 102 -0.10 7.59 -9.64
CA VAL A 102 0.78 8.19 -8.63
C VAL A 102 2.25 7.84 -8.90
N ALA A 103 2.55 6.59 -9.21
CA ALA A 103 3.92 6.15 -9.52
C ALA A 103 4.48 6.81 -10.78
N GLN A 104 3.65 6.97 -11.82
CA GLN A 104 4.01 7.69 -13.05
C GLN A 104 4.24 9.18 -12.79
N GLN A 105 3.34 9.81 -12.02
CA GLN A 105 3.47 11.21 -11.65
C GLN A 105 4.74 11.47 -10.85
N TYR A 106 5.06 10.59 -9.89
CA TYR A 106 6.34 10.65 -9.17
C TYR A 106 7.53 10.55 -10.13
N ALA A 107 7.56 9.53 -11.00
CA ALA A 107 8.68 9.32 -11.94
C ALA A 107 8.86 10.48 -12.94
N ALA A 108 7.76 11.12 -13.36
CA ALA A 108 7.78 12.27 -14.25
C ALA A 108 8.31 13.54 -13.56
N ALA A 109 8.05 13.70 -12.26
CA ALA A 109 8.49 14.84 -11.46
C ALA A 109 9.96 14.76 -11.01
N VAL A 110 10.65 13.64 -11.26
CA VAL A 110 12.09 13.52 -10.98
C VAL A 110 12.88 14.37 -11.97
N GLU A 111 13.70 15.28 -11.45
CA GLU A 111 14.62 16.12 -12.22
C GLU A 111 16.05 15.56 -12.14
N TYR A 112 16.73 15.57 -13.28
CA TYR A 112 18.09 15.04 -13.43
C TYR A 112 19.02 16.16 -13.91
N ASP A 113 20.26 16.18 -13.42
CA ASP A 113 21.31 17.04 -13.95
C ASP A 113 21.73 16.52 -15.34
N ASP A 114 21.22 17.12 -16.43
CA ASP A 114 21.58 16.92 -17.85
C ASP A 114 22.10 15.52 -18.25
N LEU A 115 21.24 14.50 -18.07
CA LEU A 115 21.53 13.09 -18.40
C LEU A 115 20.29 12.41 -19.00
N GLU A 116 19.89 12.83 -20.21
CA GLU A 116 18.63 12.41 -20.83
C GLU A 116 18.49 10.88 -20.96
N GLU A 117 19.52 10.18 -21.43
CA GLU A 117 19.49 8.71 -21.59
C GLU A 117 19.42 7.97 -20.24
N PHE A 118 20.05 8.53 -19.20
CA PHE A 118 19.90 8.01 -17.84
C PHE A 118 18.47 8.21 -17.35
N ALA A 119 17.91 9.41 -17.51
CA ALA A 119 16.55 9.74 -17.09
C ALA A 119 15.52 8.83 -17.76
N LYS A 120 15.67 8.53 -19.05
CA LYS A 120 14.83 7.56 -19.78
C LYS A 120 14.94 6.15 -19.18
N THR A 121 16.17 5.70 -18.91
CA THR A 121 16.43 4.37 -18.35
C THR A 121 15.86 4.23 -16.94
N ASP A 122 16.05 5.22 -16.07
CA ASP A 122 15.53 5.23 -14.71
C ASP A 122 13.98 5.24 -14.68
N ARG A 123 13.35 6.12 -15.47
CA ARG A 123 11.89 6.19 -15.59
C ARG A 123 11.31 4.86 -16.09
N ARG A 124 11.96 4.23 -17.07
CA ARG A 124 11.58 2.90 -17.55
C ARG A 124 11.71 1.83 -16.47
N ALA A 125 12.82 1.80 -15.73
CA ALA A 125 13.02 0.84 -14.66
C ALA A 125 11.98 0.97 -13.53
N ARG A 126 11.58 2.21 -13.18
CA ARG A 126 10.46 2.46 -12.26
C ARG A 126 9.14 1.95 -12.81
N ALA A 127 8.83 2.23 -14.08
CA ALA A 127 7.60 1.76 -14.71
C ALA A 127 7.52 0.23 -14.73
N GLU A 128 8.60 -0.44 -15.14
CA GLU A 128 8.72 -1.90 -15.15
C GLU A 128 8.53 -2.49 -13.74
N ALA A 129 9.16 -1.92 -12.71
CA ALA A 129 8.99 -2.36 -11.33
C ALA A 129 7.52 -2.25 -10.87
N MET A 130 6.83 -1.15 -11.19
CA MET A 130 5.40 -1.00 -10.82
C MET A 130 4.49 -1.93 -11.63
N GLU A 131 4.78 -2.15 -12.91
CA GLU A 131 4.05 -3.13 -13.73
C GLU A 131 4.18 -4.55 -13.18
N GLU A 132 5.36 -4.92 -12.66
CA GLU A 132 5.60 -6.21 -12.01
C GLU A 132 4.79 -6.36 -10.72
N VAL A 133 4.64 -5.30 -9.91
CA VAL A 133 3.72 -5.29 -8.75
C VAL A 133 2.31 -5.64 -9.21
N MET A 134 1.79 -4.90 -10.20
CA MET A 134 0.42 -5.08 -10.68
C MET A 134 0.22 -6.45 -11.35
N ARG A 135 1.22 -6.95 -12.07
CA ARG A 135 1.19 -8.27 -12.69
C ARG A 135 1.09 -9.37 -11.65
N ALA A 136 1.91 -9.31 -10.59
CA ALA A 136 1.86 -10.27 -9.50
C ALA A 136 0.50 -10.27 -8.78
N LEU A 137 -0.06 -9.09 -8.47
CA LEU A 137 -1.40 -8.98 -7.87
C LEU A 137 -2.50 -9.57 -8.76
N ARG A 138 -2.43 -9.36 -10.08
CA ARG A 138 -3.36 -9.98 -11.02
C ARG A 138 -3.22 -11.50 -11.05
N ARG A 139 -2.00 -12.05 -11.00
CA ARG A 139 -1.81 -13.51 -10.93
C ARG A 139 -2.37 -14.10 -9.62
N MET A 140 -2.16 -13.44 -8.48
CA MET A 140 -2.81 -13.84 -7.21
C MET A 140 -4.35 -13.87 -7.34
N LYS A 141 -4.92 -12.85 -8.00
CA LYS A 141 -6.37 -12.76 -8.23
C LYS A 141 -6.87 -13.94 -9.07
N GLU A 142 -6.17 -14.27 -10.16
CA GLU A 142 -6.54 -15.40 -11.01
C GLU A 142 -6.34 -16.75 -10.30
N GLU A 143 -5.31 -16.88 -9.48
CA GLU A 143 -5.08 -18.07 -8.64
C GLU A 143 -6.26 -18.30 -7.68
N LEU A 144 -6.73 -17.26 -7.00
CA LEU A 144 -7.88 -17.32 -6.08
C LEU A 144 -9.24 -17.57 -6.77
N ARG A 145 -9.30 -17.51 -8.10
CA ARG A 145 -10.50 -17.84 -8.88
C ARG A 145 -10.58 -19.32 -9.23
N LYS A 146 -9.47 -20.06 -9.10
CA LYS A 146 -9.45 -21.50 -9.37
C LYS A 146 -10.33 -22.25 -8.36
N PRO A 147 -10.91 -23.40 -8.75
CA PRO A 147 -11.68 -24.24 -7.83
C PRO A 147 -10.86 -24.73 -6.63
N ALA A 148 -9.56 -24.93 -6.82
CA ALA A 148 -8.59 -25.29 -5.79
C ALA A 148 -7.34 -24.41 -5.95
N PRO A 149 -7.28 -23.23 -5.30
CA PRO A 149 -6.11 -22.36 -5.35
C PRO A 149 -4.89 -23.02 -4.71
N ASP A 150 -3.71 -22.75 -5.25
CA ASP A 150 -2.43 -23.19 -4.72
C ASP A 150 -1.81 -22.13 -3.80
N GLY A 151 -1.67 -22.46 -2.51
CA GLY A 151 -1.07 -21.56 -1.52
C GLY A 151 0.40 -21.23 -1.78
N GLY A 152 1.15 -22.13 -2.43
CA GLY A 152 2.53 -21.92 -2.85
C GLY A 152 2.63 -20.85 -3.93
N GLU A 153 1.78 -20.92 -4.96
CA GLU A 153 1.68 -19.89 -6.01
C GLU A 153 1.24 -18.54 -5.44
N LEU A 154 0.23 -18.52 -4.57
CA LEU A 154 -0.21 -17.29 -3.88
C LEU A 154 0.94 -16.64 -3.08
N ALA A 155 1.72 -17.44 -2.36
CA ALA A 155 2.85 -16.95 -1.59
C ALA A 155 4.01 -16.49 -2.48
N ALA A 156 4.24 -17.14 -3.62
CA ALA A 156 5.25 -16.74 -4.60
C ALA A 156 4.89 -15.40 -5.25
N ASP A 157 3.64 -15.22 -5.68
CA ASP A 157 3.18 -13.96 -6.25
C ASP A 157 3.13 -12.82 -5.23
N ALA A 158 2.72 -13.09 -3.99
CA ALA A 158 2.79 -12.10 -2.91
C ALA A 158 4.23 -11.59 -2.71
N ARG A 159 5.21 -12.50 -2.68
CA ARG A 159 6.64 -12.13 -2.61
C ARG A 159 7.11 -11.38 -3.84
N ALA A 160 6.65 -11.77 -5.03
CA ALA A 160 7.01 -11.09 -6.26
C ALA A 160 6.52 -9.62 -6.25
N ALA A 161 5.29 -9.39 -5.79
CA ALA A 161 4.73 -8.04 -5.63
C ALA A 161 5.54 -7.22 -4.61
N GLN A 162 5.86 -7.81 -3.45
CA GLN A 162 6.69 -7.15 -2.42
C GLN A 162 8.08 -6.79 -2.96
N GLN A 163 8.76 -7.71 -3.63
CA GLN A 163 10.10 -7.47 -4.18
C GLN A 163 10.09 -6.40 -5.27
N ALA A 164 9.08 -6.42 -6.15
CA ALA A 164 8.91 -5.40 -7.19
C ALA A 164 8.67 -4.01 -6.58
N MET A 165 7.85 -3.92 -5.53
CA MET A 165 7.64 -2.66 -4.81
C MET A 165 8.92 -2.20 -4.09
N GLY A 166 9.69 -3.12 -3.52
CA GLY A 166 11.00 -2.83 -2.93
C GLY A 166 11.98 -2.28 -3.95
N ARG A 167 12.02 -2.85 -5.17
CA ARG A 167 12.80 -2.30 -6.30
C ARG A 167 12.32 -0.90 -6.66
N TRP A 168 11.02 -0.68 -6.76
CA TRP A 168 10.47 0.64 -7.07
C TRP A 168 10.95 1.70 -6.05
N LEU A 169 10.85 1.39 -4.75
CA LEU A 169 11.29 2.27 -3.67
C LEU A 169 12.82 2.45 -3.63
N SER A 170 13.60 1.49 -4.14
CA SER A 170 15.07 1.64 -4.20
C SER A 170 15.54 2.76 -5.13
N PHE A 171 14.68 3.22 -6.04
CA PHE A 171 14.95 4.39 -6.88
C PHE A 171 14.59 5.72 -6.19
N VAL A 172 13.99 5.68 -5.00
CA VAL A 172 13.63 6.86 -4.22
C VAL A 172 14.72 7.11 -3.18
N PRO A 173 15.12 8.38 -2.93
CA PRO A 173 16.02 8.66 -1.82
C PRO A 173 15.48 8.11 -0.50
N GLN A 174 16.31 7.37 0.22
CA GLN A 174 15.91 6.68 1.45
C GLN A 174 15.30 7.64 2.49
N ALA A 175 15.83 8.87 2.60
CA ALA A 175 15.31 9.90 3.48
C ALA A 175 13.85 10.29 3.16
N ASP A 176 13.46 10.29 1.88
CA ASP A 176 12.09 10.59 1.48
C ASP A 176 11.15 9.42 1.73
N VAL A 177 11.63 8.17 1.55
CA VAL A 177 10.88 6.97 1.95
C VAL A 177 10.59 6.99 3.46
N GLU A 178 11.58 7.35 4.27
CA GLU A 178 11.43 7.47 5.73
C GLU A 178 10.47 8.58 6.14
N ARG A 179 10.55 9.75 5.48
CA ARG A 179 9.61 10.86 5.71
C ARG A 179 8.18 10.47 5.34
N ALA A 180 7.97 9.84 4.18
CA ALA A 180 6.66 9.37 3.74
C ALA A 180 6.09 8.29 4.68
N THR A 181 6.95 7.39 5.16
CA THR A 181 6.57 6.35 6.14
C THR A 181 6.14 6.94 7.47
N ARG A 182 6.87 7.95 7.97
CA ARG A 182 6.49 8.67 9.18
C ARG A 182 5.16 9.42 8.99
N LEU A 183 4.99 10.10 7.85
CA LEU A 183 3.75 10.81 7.53
C LEU A 183 2.55 9.84 7.56
N TYR A 184 2.67 8.71 6.86
CA TYR A 184 1.65 7.65 6.84
C TYR A 184 1.30 7.18 8.26
N ALA A 185 2.30 6.86 9.08
CA ALA A 185 2.09 6.36 10.43
C ALA A 185 1.40 7.39 11.32
N ASN A 186 1.80 8.66 11.23
CA ASN A 186 1.21 9.74 12.02
C ASN A 186 -0.23 10.04 11.59
N VAL A 187 -0.51 10.07 10.29
CA VAL A 187 -1.87 10.20 9.75
C VAL A 187 -2.75 9.04 10.19
N ALA A 188 -2.26 7.80 10.08
CA ALA A 188 -3.02 6.62 10.50
C ALA A 188 -3.27 6.57 12.02
N ALA A 189 -2.39 7.18 12.83
CA ALA A 189 -2.61 7.32 14.27
C ALA A 189 -3.60 8.45 14.61
N ALA A 190 -3.67 9.48 13.77
CA ALA A 190 -4.59 10.60 13.92
C ALA A 190 -6.03 10.28 13.45
N ASP A 191 -6.17 9.43 12.45
CA ASP A 191 -7.44 8.93 11.87
C ASP A 191 -8.14 7.97 12.85
N ALA A 192 -8.90 8.56 13.79
CA ALA A 192 -9.45 7.87 14.95
C ALA A 192 -10.68 7.04 14.57
N ASP A 193 -11.50 7.54 13.65
CA ASP A 193 -12.69 6.83 13.15
C ASP A 193 -12.37 5.87 11.98
N ARG A 194 -11.14 5.95 11.43
CA ARG A 194 -10.61 5.07 10.39
C ARG A 194 -11.35 5.20 9.07
N ASP A 195 -11.86 6.39 8.77
CA ASP A 195 -12.54 6.69 7.52
C ASP A 195 -11.56 7.03 6.37
N GLY A 196 -10.27 7.19 6.69
CA GLY A 196 -9.20 7.52 5.75
C GLY A 196 -9.06 9.01 5.46
N LYS A 197 -9.84 9.84 6.14
CA LYS A 197 -9.79 11.29 6.13
C LYS A 197 -9.33 11.76 7.51
N LEU A 198 -9.01 13.05 7.59
CA LEU A 198 -8.73 13.68 8.88
C LEU A 198 -9.65 14.87 9.02
N SER A 199 -10.53 14.81 10.01
CA SER A 199 -11.30 15.96 10.47
C SER A 199 -10.36 17.06 10.98
N GLU A 200 -10.87 18.30 11.06
CA GLU A 200 -10.09 19.40 11.65
C GLU A 200 -9.66 19.13 13.11
N ALA A 201 -10.38 18.28 13.84
CA ALA A 201 -9.99 17.86 15.17
C ALA A 201 -8.79 16.90 15.12
N GLU A 202 -8.80 15.92 14.22
CA GLU A 202 -7.71 14.95 14.06
C GLU A 202 -6.47 15.60 13.45
N LEU A 203 -6.62 16.54 12.51
CA LEU A 203 -5.51 17.33 11.97
C LEU A 203 -4.73 18.07 13.04
N ARG A 204 -5.40 18.50 14.14
CA ARG A 204 -4.72 19.18 15.25
C ARG A 204 -3.78 18.27 16.03
N THR A 205 -3.96 16.95 15.95
CA THR A 205 -3.08 15.97 16.59
C THR A 205 -1.77 15.76 15.82
N LEU A 206 -1.75 16.11 14.53
CA LEU A 206 -0.53 16.08 13.72
C LEU A 206 0.38 17.27 14.03
N GLY A 207 1.69 17.02 13.99
CA GLY A 207 2.70 18.08 13.97
C GLY A 207 2.55 18.98 12.74
N GLU A 208 3.05 20.22 12.83
CA GLU A 208 2.86 21.24 11.79
C GLU A 208 3.31 20.77 10.39
N GLY A 209 4.50 20.14 10.30
CA GLY A 209 5.03 19.62 9.05
C GLY A 209 4.17 18.51 8.43
N ASP A 210 3.71 17.55 9.23
CA ASP A 210 2.89 16.44 8.74
C ASP A 210 1.47 16.91 8.35
N ARG A 211 0.94 17.90 9.08
CA ARG A 211 -0.33 18.54 8.73
C ARG A 211 -0.25 19.28 7.40
N ALA A 212 0.83 20.03 7.17
CA ALA A 212 1.06 20.72 5.90
C ALA A 212 1.19 19.71 4.75
N ALA A 213 1.97 18.65 4.93
CA ALA A 213 2.13 17.59 3.95
C ALA A 213 0.80 16.87 3.66
N TRP A 214 0.01 16.56 4.69
CA TRP A 214 -1.31 15.95 4.51
C TRP A 214 -2.28 16.87 3.73
N LYS A 215 -2.32 18.16 4.05
CA LYS A 215 -3.14 19.13 3.30
C LYS A 215 -2.71 19.23 1.84
N ALA A 216 -1.40 19.21 1.57
CA ALA A 216 -0.87 19.20 0.21
C ALA A 216 -1.23 17.90 -0.54
N ARG A 217 -1.17 16.74 0.13
CA ARG A 217 -1.66 15.45 -0.40
C ARG A 217 -3.14 15.55 -0.77
N VAL A 218 -3.99 16.03 0.12
CA VAL A 218 -5.44 16.16 -0.11
C VAL A 218 -5.72 17.13 -1.26
N ALA A 219 -4.99 18.22 -1.37
CA ALA A 219 -5.11 19.14 -2.51
C ALA A 219 -4.71 18.49 -3.85
N MET A 220 -3.80 17.52 -3.82
CA MET A 220 -3.29 16.83 -5.01
C MET A 220 -4.18 15.68 -5.48
N PHE A 221 -4.68 14.86 -4.54
CA PHE A 221 -5.38 13.62 -4.86
C PHE A 221 -6.86 13.61 -4.46
N GLY A 222 -7.33 14.65 -3.78
CA GLY A 222 -8.63 14.65 -3.12
C GLY A 222 -8.58 14.01 -1.73
N GLU A 223 -9.75 13.92 -1.10
CA GLU A 223 -9.94 13.19 0.16
C GLU A 223 -9.87 11.68 -0.08
#